data_AF-A0A3D6BYC4-F1
#
_entry.id   AF-A0A3D6BYC4-F1
#
_cell.length_a   1.000
_cell.length_b   1.000
_cell.length_c   1.000
_cell.angle_alpha   90.00
_cell.angle_beta   90.00
_cell.angle_gamma   90.00
#
_symmetry.space_group_name_H-M   'P 1'
#
loop_
_entity.id
_entity.type
_entity.pdbx_description
1 polymer ?
#
loop_
_entity_poly.entity_id
_entity_poly.type
_entity_poly.pdbx_seq_one_letter_code
_entity_poly.pdbx_strand_id
1 'polypeptide(L)'
;MFVAVLLAATPVHAQDKDYNRYEASFKNFITCELTRTDAVEHFKGKAFKITMINLHGIRNESGIKIFTGAVQCFAGDQYQTLYTAVGVTQMAGKDIVSYYTIRKERFTILATELIRYPYMERCPWTRYWVDLD
;
A
#
# COMPACT_ATOMS: atom_id res chain seq x y z
N MET A 1 31.10 4.50 43.99
CA MET A 1 30.12 5.26 43.19
C MET A 1 29.84 4.43 41.94
N PHE A 2 28.69 3.76 41.86
CA PHE A 2 28.32 2.96 40.68
C PHE A 2 27.67 3.87 39.64
N VAL A 3 28.32 4.06 38.50
CA VAL A 3 27.72 4.73 37.34
C VAL A 3 27.00 3.65 36.53
N ALA A 4 25.67 3.61 36.65
CA ALA A 4 24.84 2.78 35.80
C ALA A 4 24.76 3.42 34.40
N VAL A 5 25.49 2.85 33.44
CA VAL A 5 25.33 3.18 32.02
C VAL A 5 24.07 2.48 31.53
N LEU A 6 22.96 3.21 31.52
CA LEU A 6 21.73 2.81 30.84
C LEU A 6 22.01 2.80 29.33
N LEU A 7 22.26 1.62 28.77
CA LEU A 7 22.23 1.38 27.33
C LEU A 7 20.80 1.61 26.83
N ALA A 8 20.53 2.81 26.35
CA ALA A 8 19.35 3.10 25.55
C ALA A 8 19.48 2.34 24.22
N ALA A 9 18.81 1.19 24.12
CA ALA A 9 18.66 0.47 22.86
C ALA A 9 17.98 1.40 21.84
N THR A 10 18.66 1.66 20.73
CA THR A 10 18.27 2.65 19.72
C THR A 10 16.94 2.31 19.02
N PRO A 11 16.06 3.29 18.75
CA PRO A 11 14.75 3.11 18.11
C PRO A 11 14.80 2.73 16.61
N VAL A 12 16.00 2.64 16.02
CA VAL A 12 16.21 2.46 14.57
C VAL A 12 15.65 1.12 14.06
N HIS A 13 15.81 0.03 14.82
CA HIS A 13 15.32 -1.29 14.40
C HIS A 13 13.79 -1.43 14.36
N ALA A 14 13.05 -0.62 15.12
CA ALA A 14 11.59 -0.65 15.11
C ALA A 14 11.01 0.02 13.85
N GLN A 15 11.64 1.11 13.41
CA GLN A 15 11.19 1.90 12.27
C GLN A 15 11.34 1.14 10.93
N ASP A 16 12.45 0.42 10.75
CA ASP A 16 12.68 -0.40 9.56
C ASP A 16 11.69 -1.58 9.46
N LYS A 17 11.37 -2.19 10.60
CA LYS A 17 10.43 -3.32 10.67
C LYS A 17 9.01 -2.93 10.30
N ASP A 18 8.57 -1.74 10.73
CA ASP A 18 7.25 -1.21 10.37
C ASP A 18 7.18 -0.81 8.90
N TYR A 19 8.23 -0.17 8.37
CA TYR A 19 8.31 0.17 6.95
C TYR A 19 8.22 -1.08 6.06
N ASN A 20 9.04 -2.10 6.33
CA ASN A 20 9.04 -3.35 5.57
C ASN A 20 7.68 -4.07 5.62
N ARG A 21 7.00 -4.05 6.78
CA ARG A 21 5.65 -4.58 6.91
C ARG A 21 4.67 -3.83 6.00
N TYR A 22 4.72 -2.50 6.00
CA TYR A 22 3.82 -1.70 5.19
C TYR A 22 4.08 -1.82 3.70
N GLU A 23 5.34 -1.89 3.28
CA GLU A 23 5.72 -2.14 1.90
C GLU A 23 5.18 -3.49 1.40
N ALA A 24 5.35 -4.55 2.20
CA ALA A 24 4.81 -5.86 1.87
C ALA A 24 3.27 -5.85 1.78
N SER A 25 2.59 -5.24 2.76
CA SER A 25 1.12 -5.11 2.74
C SER A 25 0.62 -4.34 1.54
N PHE A 26 1.28 -3.22 1.21
CA PHE A 26 0.95 -2.41 0.06
C PHE A 26 1.11 -3.18 -1.25
N LYS A 27 2.22 -3.93 -1.39
CA LYS A 27 2.47 -4.78 -2.55
C LYS A 27 1.33 -5.79 -2.77
N ASN A 28 0.96 -6.50 -1.71
CA ASN A 28 -0.06 -7.54 -1.79
C ASN A 28 -1.43 -6.95 -2.09
N PHE A 29 -1.78 -5.85 -1.44
CA PHE A 29 -3.03 -5.14 -1.69
C PHE A 29 -3.17 -4.70 -3.14
N ILE A 30 -2.16 -4.00 -3.69
CA ILE A 30 -2.20 -3.54 -5.08
C ILE A 30 -2.19 -4.72 -6.06
N THR A 31 -1.47 -5.79 -5.74
CA THR A 31 -1.48 -7.01 -6.56
C THR A 31 -2.87 -7.59 -6.65
N CYS A 32 -3.51 -7.84 -5.50
CA CYS A 32 -4.87 -8.36 -5.43
C CYS A 32 -5.85 -7.45 -6.18
N GLU A 33 -5.83 -6.13 -5.94
CA GLU A 33 -6.79 -5.20 -6.58
C GLU A 33 -6.68 -5.19 -8.10
N LEU A 34 -5.45 -5.26 -8.63
CA LEU A 34 -5.24 -5.23 -10.07
C LEU A 34 -5.49 -6.58 -10.75
N THR A 35 -5.41 -7.71 -10.03
CA THR A 35 -5.60 -9.06 -10.61
C THR A 35 -7.07 -9.44 -10.75
N ARG A 36 -7.97 -8.63 -10.18
CA ARG A 36 -9.39 -8.92 -10.18
C ARG A 36 -10.01 -8.80 -11.57
N THR A 37 -11.09 -9.56 -11.77
CA THR A 37 -11.90 -9.58 -12.99
C THR A 37 -12.72 -8.31 -13.22
N ASP A 38 -12.78 -7.39 -12.25
CA ASP A 38 -13.39 -6.06 -12.37
C ASP A 38 -12.35 -4.93 -12.34
N ALA A 39 -11.06 -5.26 -12.41
CA ALA A 39 -10.00 -4.27 -12.52
C ALA A 39 -10.08 -3.48 -13.83
N VAL A 40 -9.28 -2.40 -13.93
CA VAL A 40 -9.16 -1.58 -15.15
C VAL A 40 -8.94 -2.49 -16.35
N GLU A 41 -9.69 -2.24 -17.44
CA GLU A 41 -9.85 -3.14 -18.60
C GLU A 41 -8.53 -3.72 -19.15
N HIS A 42 -7.45 -2.96 -19.05
CA HIS A 42 -6.11 -3.37 -19.52
C HIS A 42 -5.52 -4.55 -18.72
N PHE A 43 -5.98 -4.79 -17.50
CA PHE A 43 -5.46 -5.81 -16.57
C PHE A 43 -6.46 -6.92 -16.26
N LYS A 44 -7.75 -6.69 -16.55
CA LYS A 44 -8.83 -7.64 -16.31
C LYS A 44 -8.55 -8.99 -17.00
N GLY A 45 -8.40 -10.04 -16.20
CA GLY A 45 -8.31 -11.44 -16.66
C GLY A 45 -7.02 -11.80 -17.43
N LYS A 46 -6.01 -10.93 -17.43
CA LYS A 46 -4.71 -11.22 -18.06
C LYS A 46 -3.68 -11.58 -17.00
N ALA A 47 -2.81 -12.54 -17.32
CA ALA A 47 -1.58 -12.70 -16.55
C ALA A 47 -0.73 -11.44 -16.75
N PHE A 48 -0.48 -10.69 -15.69
CA PHE A 48 0.38 -9.52 -15.73
C PHE A 48 1.41 -9.57 -14.62
N LYS A 49 2.56 -8.95 -14.86
CA LYS A 49 3.61 -8.79 -13.84
C LYS A 49 3.47 -7.41 -13.22
N ILE A 50 3.28 -7.33 -11.91
CA ILE A 50 3.39 -6.07 -11.16
C ILE A 50 4.81 -5.94 -10.63
N THR A 51 5.48 -4.88 -11.05
CA THR A 51 6.73 -4.44 -10.44
C THR A 51 6.42 -3.20 -9.63
N MET A 52 6.56 -3.26 -8.31
CA MET A 52 6.50 -2.05 -7.49
C MET A 52 7.71 -1.20 -7.83
N ILE A 53 7.47 0.03 -8.30
CA ILE A 53 8.53 0.97 -8.61
C ILE A 53 9.00 1.63 -7.31
N ASN A 54 8.06 2.08 -6.47
CA ASN A 54 8.38 2.68 -5.18
C ASN A 54 7.13 2.80 -4.27
N LEU A 55 7.36 2.88 -2.95
CA LEU A 55 6.44 3.42 -1.95
C LEU A 55 6.92 4.83 -1.58
N HIS A 56 6.36 5.84 -2.23
CA HIS A 56 6.83 7.23 -2.16
C HIS A 56 6.42 8.01 -0.90
N GLY A 57 5.50 7.49 -0.09
CA GLY A 57 5.07 8.23 1.11
C GLY A 57 4.17 7.43 2.02
N ILE A 58 4.58 7.35 3.29
CA ILE A 58 3.72 6.98 4.42
C ILE A 58 3.47 8.27 5.19
N ARG A 59 2.23 8.75 5.18
CA ARG A 59 1.82 9.95 5.93
C ARG A 59 0.67 9.59 6.85
N ASN A 60 0.58 10.25 8.00
CA ASN A 60 -0.56 10.11 8.89
C ASN A 60 -1.29 11.46 8.94
N GLU A 61 -2.53 11.48 8.45
CA GLU A 61 -3.36 12.67 8.36
C GLU A 61 -4.75 12.34 8.87
N SER A 62 -5.23 13.06 9.90
CA SER A 62 -6.59 12.90 10.45
C SER A 62 -6.95 11.45 10.83
N GLY A 63 -5.99 10.68 11.34
CA GLY A 63 -6.19 9.27 11.73
C GLY A 63 -6.16 8.28 10.56
N ILE A 64 -5.83 8.74 9.35
CA ILE A 64 -5.66 7.93 8.15
C ILE A 64 -4.18 7.81 7.84
N LYS A 65 -3.67 6.59 7.76
CA LYS A 65 -2.34 6.31 7.20
C LYS A 65 -2.46 6.25 5.68
N ILE A 66 -1.86 7.22 5.00
CA ILE A 66 -1.87 7.33 3.55
C ILE A 66 -0.58 6.74 3.00
N PHE A 67 -0.72 5.74 2.14
CA PHE A 67 0.35 5.10 1.40
C PHE A 67 0.23 5.48 -0.07
N THR A 68 1.25 6.17 -0.61
CA THR A 68 1.32 6.48 -2.04
C THR A 68 2.44 5.70 -2.70
N GLY A 69 2.18 5.10 -3.85
CA GLY A 69 3.17 4.32 -4.58
C GLY A 69 3.02 4.40 -6.08
N ALA A 70 4.00 3.86 -6.78
CA ALA A 70 3.96 3.66 -8.22
C ALA A 70 4.18 2.20 -8.52
N VAL A 71 3.37 1.64 -9.42
CA VAL A 71 3.47 0.27 -9.89
C VAL A 71 3.56 0.25 -11.40
N GLN A 72 4.42 -0.62 -11.91
CA GLN A 72 4.53 -0.93 -13.33
C GLN A 72 3.81 -2.24 -13.58
N CYS A 73 2.82 -2.20 -14.46
CA CYS A 73 2.03 -3.35 -14.84
C CYS A 73 2.41 -3.76 -16.26
N PHE A 74 2.82 -5.01 -16.44
CA PHE A 74 3.18 -5.58 -17.76
C PHE A 74 2.13 -6.60 -18.17
N ALA A 75 1.45 -6.37 -19.30
CA ALA A 75 0.49 -7.30 -19.88
C ALA A 75 0.93 -7.64 -21.32
N GLY A 76 1.57 -8.79 -21.50
CA GLY A 76 2.28 -9.10 -22.75
C GLY A 76 3.43 -8.11 -22.99
N ASP A 77 3.47 -7.51 -24.19
CA ASP A 77 4.51 -6.54 -24.59
C ASP A 77 4.19 -5.09 -24.19
N GLN A 78 3.01 -4.85 -23.60
CA GLN A 78 2.60 -3.53 -23.15
C GLN A 78 2.91 -3.33 -21.68
N TYR A 79 3.47 -2.18 -21.34
CA TYR A 79 3.63 -1.76 -19.95
C TYR A 79 2.90 -0.44 -19.69
N GLN A 80 2.40 -0.30 -18.48
CA GLN A 80 1.79 0.93 -17.99
C GLN A 80 2.26 1.22 -16.58
N THR A 81 2.60 2.47 -16.30
CA THR A 81 2.83 2.95 -14.94
C THR A 81 1.51 3.45 -14.37
N LEU A 82 1.19 3.00 -13.16
CA LEU A 82 0.05 3.46 -12.40
C LEU A 82 0.53 4.03 -11.06
N TYR A 83 -0.06 5.13 -10.68
CA TYR A 83 0.17 5.78 -9.39
C TYR A 83 -1.02 5.45 -8.50
N THR A 84 -0.75 5.02 -7.28
CA THR A 84 -1.77 4.52 -6.35
C THR A 84 -1.70 5.27 -5.04
N ALA A 85 -2.86 5.49 -4.43
CA ALA A 85 -2.97 5.98 -3.07
C ALA A 85 -3.96 5.11 -2.28
N VAL A 86 -3.52 4.68 -1.10
CA VAL A 86 -4.25 3.78 -0.21
C VAL A 86 -4.35 4.44 1.16
N GLY A 87 -5.56 4.58 1.67
CA GLY A 87 -5.85 5.10 3.00
C GLY A 87 -6.20 3.96 3.93
N VAL A 88 -5.38 3.73 4.94
CA VAL A 88 -5.57 2.67 5.95
C VAL A 88 -5.99 3.33 7.26
N THR A 89 -7.09 2.85 7.83
CA THR A 89 -7.55 3.25 9.15
C THR A 89 -7.50 2.07 10.11
N GLN A 90 -7.55 2.35 11.40
CA GLN A 90 -7.59 1.31 12.42
C GLN A 90 -9.04 1.07 12.86
N MET A 91 -9.53 -0.14 12.66
CA MET A 91 -10.87 -0.57 13.09
C MET A 91 -10.74 -1.84 13.92
N ALA A 92 -11.33 -1.85 15.13
CA ALA A 92 -11.25 -2.97 16.07
C ALA A 92 -9.81 -3.50 16.29
N GLY A 93 -8.83 -2.60 16.34
CA GLY A 93 -7.41 -2.92 16.53
C GLY A 93 -6.69 -3.46 15.29
N LYS A 94 -7.36 -3.55 14.13
CA LYS A 94 -6.78 -4.02 12.86
C LYS A 94 -6.62 -2.87 11.87
N ASP A 95 -5.55 -2.90 11.08
CA ASP A 95 -5.35 -2.01 9.95
C ASP A 95 -6.26 -2.48 8.79
N ILE A 96 -7.16 -1.61 8.32
CA ILE A 96 -8.09 -1.88 7.21
C ILE A 96 -7.95 -0.80 6.15
N VAL A 97 -7.94 -1.18 4.88
CA VAL A 97 -8.00 -0.22 3.77
C VAL A 97 -9.41 0.37 3.72
N SER A 98 -9.52 1.67 3.94
CA SER A 98 -10.78 2.40 3.91
C SER A 98 -10.95 3.23 2.65
N TYR A 99 -9.85 3.56 1.98
CA TYR A 99 -9.86 4.41 0.79
C TYR A 99 -8.82 3.93 -0.22
N TYR A 100 -9.16 3.98 -1.50
CA TYR A 100 -8.27 3.54 -2.57
C TYR A 100 -8.54 4.30 -3.86
N THR A 101 -7.48 4.79 -4.49
CA THR A 101 -7.55 5.37 -5.83
C THR A 101 -6.30 5.07 -6.63
N ILE A 102 -6.46 5.03 -7.96
CA ILE A 102 -5.41 4.78 -8.92
C ILE A 102 -5.52 5.74 -10.10
N ARG A 103 -4.40 6.27 -10.57
CA ARG A 103 -4.34 7.22 -11.69
C ARG A 103 -3.17 6.87 -12.62
N LYS A 104 -3.29 7.26 -13.90
CA LYS A 104 -2.22 7.08 -14.91
C LYS A 104 -1.11 8.13 -14.80
N GLU A 105 -1.44 9.28 -14.22
CA GLU A 105 -0.53 10.40 -14.03
C GLU A 105 -0.07 10.46 -12.57
N ARG A 106 1.15 10.94 -12.35
CA ARG A 106 1.70 11.12 -11.01
C ARG A 106 0.88 12.16 -10.26
N PHE A 107 0.49 11.84 -9.03
CA PHE A 107 -0.26 12.76 -8.18
C PHE A 107 0.22 12.73 -6.72
N THR A 108 -0.11 13.79 -6.00
CA THR A 108 -0.10 13.85 -4.54
C THR A 108 -1.55 13.96 -4.09
N ILE A 109 -1.91 13.34 -2.97
CA ILE A 109 -3.27 13.38 -2.45
C ILE A 109 -3.25 13.67 -0.96
N LEU A 110 -4.21 14.48 -0.51
CA LEU A 110 -4.47 14.76 0.90
C LEU A 110 -5.57 13.83 1.43
N ALA A 111 -5.64 13.64 2.75
CA ALA A 111 -6.74 12.89 3.38
C ALA A 111 -8.13 13.34 2.91
N THR A 112 -8.37 14.65 2.84
CA THR A 112 -9.66 15.24 2.44
C THR A 112 -10.05 14.96 1.00
N GLU A 113 -9.07 14.70 0.13
CA GLU A 113 -9.31 14.27 -1.25
C GLU A 113 -9.49 12.75 -1.33
N LEU A 114 -8.65 12.00 -0.61
CA LEU A 114 -8.68 10.53 -0.60
C LEU A 114 -10.00 9.95 -0.07
N ILE A 115 -10.63 10.62 0.92
CA ILE A 115 -11.94 10.22 1.46
C ILE A 115 -13.04 10.16 0.40
N ARG A 116 -12.88 10.87 -0.74
CA ARG A 116 -13.82 10.82 -1.86
C ARG A 116 -13.79 9.49 -2.64
N TYR A 117 -12.84 8.62 -2.32
CA TYR A 117 -12.65 7.31 -2.95
C TYR A 117 -12.79 6.20 -1.90
N PRO A 118 -13.98 6.01 -1.30
CA PRO A 118 -14.20 4.97 -0.32
C PRO A 118 -13.94 3.59 -0.93
N TYR A 119 -13.27 2.74 -0.17
CA TYR A 119 -12.96 1.38 -0.56
C TYR A 119 -13.87 0.41 0.18
N MET A 120 -14.56 -0.45 -0.56
CA MET A 120 -15.25 -1.60 0.01
C MET A 120 -14.24 -2.74 0.10
N GLU A 121 -14.11 -3.36 1.27
CA GLU A 121 -13.11 -4.38 1.53
C GLU A 121 -13.29 -5.59 0.60
N ARG A 122 -12.36 -5.75 -0.34
CA ARG A 122 -12.33 -6.87 -1.30
C ARG A 122 -10.99 -7.61 -1.29
N CYS A 123 -9.92 -6.88 -1.01
CA CYS A 123 -8.56 -7.36 -0.88
C CYS A 123 -8.04 -7.06 0.53
N PRO A 124 -7.50 -8.05 1.25
CA PRO A 124 -7.03 -7.85 2.62
C PRO A 124 -5.75 -7.01 2.67
N TRP A 125 -5.62 -6.20 3.72
CA TRP A 125 -4.37 -5.51 4.04
C TRP A 125 -3.46 -6.44 4.85
N THR A 126 -2.60 -7.20 4.17
CA THR A 126 -1.76 -8.22 4.80
C THR A 126 -0.37 -8.27 4.20
N ARG A 127 0.63 -8.50 5.06
CA ARG A 127 2.03 -8.70 4.64
C ARG A 127 2.27 -10.03 3.92
N TYR A 128 1.35 -10.98 4.04
CA TYR A 128 1.46 -12.31 3.44
C TYR A 128 0.72 -12.35 2.11
N TRP A 129 1.31 -13.00 1.11
CA TRP A 129 0.68 -13.26 -0.17
C TRP A 129 -0.61 -14.06 0.10
N VAL A 130 -1.72 -13.65 -0.53
CA VAL A 130 -3.01 -14.34 -0.41
C VAL A 130 -3.21 -15.11 -1.68
N ASP A 131 -2.90 -16.41 -1.67
CA ASP A 131 -3.02 -17.24 -2.88
C ASP A 131 -4.40 -17.04 -3.49
N LEU A 132 -4.42 -16.60 -4.75
CA LEU A 132 -5.65 -16.37 -5.51
C LEU A 132 -5.91 -17.64 -6.31
N ASP A 133 -6.10 -18.75 -5.60
CA ASP A 133 -6.59 -20.01 -6.18
C ASP A 133 -8.11 -19.95 -6.38
#